data_AF-A0A1D8ARG5-F1
#
_entry.id   AF-A0A1D8ARG5-F1
#
_cell.length_a   1.000
_cell.length_b   1.000
_cell.length_c   1.000
_cell.angle_alpha   90.00
_cell.angle_beta   90.00
_cell.angle_gamma   90.00
#
_symmetry.space_group_name_H-M   'P 1'
#
loop_
_entity.id
_entity.type
_entity.pdbx_description
1 polymer ?
#
loop_
_entity_poly.entity_id
_entity_poly.type
_entity_poly.pdbx_seq_one_letter_code
_entity_poly.pdbx_strand_id
1 'polypeptide(L)'
;MGGMNTANAFAFLLLGVTLFLLPELWPQVFAPNGLTGDSTQALWLKCMGPVQVAVGLHALFLNEIRPLWQLAGAWQTVMEREPELDLVAVTS
;
A
#
# COMPACT_ATOMS: atom_id res chain seq x y z
N MET A 1 4.57 15.52 11.90
CA MET A 1 3.80 14.68 10.95
C MET A 1 4.40 13.28 10.98
N GLY A 2 3.81 12.37 11.77
CA GLY A 2 4.24 10.96 11.82
C GLY A 2 3.61 10.20 10.67
N GLY A 3 4.19 10.31 9.47
CA GLY A 3 3.78 9.52 8.32
C GLY A 3 4.12 8.04 8.54
N MET A 4 3.28 7.13 8.04
CA MET A 4 3.53 5.69 8.17
C MET A 4 4.81 5.33 7.43
N ASN A 5 5.81 4.84 8.16
CA ASN A 5 7.12 4.52 7.61
C ASN A 5 6.98 3.33 6.64
N THR A 6 7.73 3.30 5.53
CA THR A 6 7.59 2.26 4.49
C THR A 6 7.79 0.84 5.05
N ALA A 7 8.64 0.70 6.07
CA ALA A 7 8.81 -0.53 6.83
C ALA A 7 7.50 -1.02 7.50
N ASN A 8 6.69 -0.11 8.03
CA ASN A 8 5.39 -0.45 8.62
C ASN A 8 4.39 -0.85 7.55
N ALA A 9 4.40 -0.21 6.37
CA ALA A 9 3.55 -0.60 5.25
C ALA A 9 3.86 -2.03 4.77
N PHE A 10 5.14 -2.38 4.64
CA PHE A 10 5.56 -3.75 4.36
C PHE A 10 5.19 -4.73 5.47
N ALA A 11 5.34 -4.33 6.74
CA ALA A 11 4.92 -5.16 7.87
C ALA A 11 3.41 -5.47 7.81
N PHE A 12 2.55 -4.47 7.57
CA PHE A 12 1.11 -4.69 7.43
C PHE A 12 0.75 -5.56 6.22
N LEU A 13 1.47 -5.40 5.11
CA LEU A 13 1.25 -6.21 3.91
C LEU A 13 1.64 -7.67 4.14
N LEU A 14 2.84 -7.93 4.68
CA LEU A 14 3.31 -9.28 5.00
C LEU A 14 2.44 -9.95 6.07
N LEU A 15 2.03 -9.19 7.08
CA LEU A 15 1.18 -9.69 8.15
C LEU A 15 -0.21 -10.05 7.59
N GLY A 16 -0.79 -9.22 6.73
CA GLY A 16 -2.06 -9.52 6.05
C GLY A 16 -1.99 -10.79 5.19
N VAL A 17 -0.93 -10.96 4.39
CA VAL A 17 -0.70 -12.17 3.59
C VAL A 17 -0.53 -13.40 4.48
N THR A 18 0.25 -13.27 5.55
CA THR A 18 0.49 -14.36 6.49
C THR A 18 -0.80 -14.77 7.18
N LEU A 19 -1.61 -13.82 7.66
CA LEU A 19 -2.90 -14.10 8.30
C LEU A 19 -3.92 -14.71 7.33
N PHE A 20 -3.87 -14.35 6.05
CA PHE A 20 -4.73 -14.96 5.03
C PHE A 20 -4.35 -16.43 4.77
N LEU A 21 -3.05 -16.73 4.71
CA LEU A 21 -2.53 -18.09 4.47
C LEU A 21 -2.49 -18.96 5.73
N LEU A 22 -2.51 -18.36 6.93
CA LEU A 22 -2.38 -19.07 8.20
C LEU A 22 -3.40 -20.20 8.39
N PRO A 23 -4.70 -20.03 8.07
CA PRO A 23 -5.69 -21.09 8.17
C PRO A 23 -5.45 -22.26 7.22
N GLU A 24 -4.75 -22.01 6.11
CA GLU A 24 -4.48 -22.99 5.05
C GLU A 24 -3.16 -23.75 5.32
N LEU A 25 -2.16 -23.06 5.87
CA LEU A 25 -0.89 -23.64 6.28
C LEU A 25 -0.99 -24.44 7.58
N TRP A 26 -1.85 -24.02 8.52
CA TRP A 26 -1.97 -24.66 9.83
C TRP A 26 -3.42 -24.93 10.24
N PRO A 27 -4.18 -25.75 9.47
CA PRO A 27 -5.60 -26.03 9.74
C PRO A 27 -5.84 -26.67 11.11
N GLN A 28 -4.81 -27.34 11.67
CA GLN A 28 -4.86 -28.03 12.96
C GLN A 28 -5.09 -27.10 14.16
N VAL A 29 -4.65 -25.84 14.04
CA VAL A 29 -4.82 -24.80 15.08
C VAL A 29 -6.24 -24.24 15.05
N PHE A 30 -6.90 -24.32 13.90
CA PHE A 30 -8.25 -23.82 13.69
C PHE A 30 -9.26 -24.96 13.82
N ALA A 31 -9.39 -25.47 15.06
CA ALA A 31 -10.39 -26.47 15.36
C ALA A 31 -11.81 -25.92 15.04
N PRO A 32 -12.68 -26.75 14.43
CA PRO A 32 -14.09 -26.44 14.24
C PRO A 32 -14.76 -25.99 15.54
N ASN A 33 -15.26 -24.77 15.58
CA ASN A 33 -15.94 -24.22 16.76
C ASN A 33 -17.25 -23.48 16.41
N GLY A 34 -17.63 -23.43 15.13
CA GLY A 34 -18.91 -22.93 14.65
C GLY A 34 -19.98 -24.02 14.52
N LEU A 35 -21.25 -23.60 14.55
CA LEU A 35 -22.42 -24.47 14.38
C LEU A 35 -22.42 -25.27 13.06
N THR A 36 -21.68 -24.80 12.06
CA THR A 36 -21.51 -25.42 10.73
C THR A 36 -20.29 -26.35 10.62
N GLY A 37 -19.49 -26.50 11.69
CA GLY A 37 -18.24 -27.27 11.63
C GLY A 37 -17.04 -26.49 11.07
N ASP A 38 -17.20 -25.19 10.82
CA ASP A 38 -16.10 -24.29 10.46
C ASP A 38 -15.51 -23.60 11.69
N SER A 39 -14.24 -23.20 11.60
CA SER A 39 -13.59 -22.41 12.64
C SER A 39 -13.88 -20.91 12.45
N THR A 40 -14.54 -20.28 13.43
CA THR A 40 -14.88 -18.85 13.38
C THR A 40 -13.63 -17.97 13.28
N GLN A 41 -12.52 -18.39 13.90
CA GLN A 41 -11.23 -17.71 13.79
C GLN A 41 -10.63 -17.80 12.38
N ALA A 42 -10.71 -18.96 11.74
CA ALA A 42 -10.23 -19.11 10.35
C ALA A 42 -11.03 -18.23 9.38
N LEU A 43 -12.35 -18.14 9.58
CA LEU A 43 -13.21 -17.28 8.78
C LEU A 43 -12.86 -15.80 8.98
N TRP A 44 -12.64 -15.38 10.23
CA TRP A 44 -12.25 -14.02 10.56
C TRP A 44 -10.90 -13.64 9.94
N LEU A 45 -9.91 -14.54 10.00
CA LEU A 45 -8.60 -14.35 9.39
C LEU A 45 -8.68 -14.24 7.86
N LYS A 46 -9.52 -15.06 7.23
CA LYS A 46 -9.79 -14.96 5.78
C LYS A 46 -10.45 -13.62 5.40
N CYS A 47 -11.29 -13.05 6.26
CA CYS A 47 -11.91 -11.73 6.01
C CYS A 47 -10.97 -10.56 6.31
N MET A 48 -10.19 -10.62 7.41
CA MET A 48 -9.35 -9.52 7.86
C MET A 48 -7.98 -9.48 7.19
N GLY A 49 -7.46 -10.61 6.72
CA GLY A 49 -6.21 -10.69 5.95
C GLY A 49 -6.23 -9.78 4.72
N PRO A 50 -7.22 -9.86 3.82
CA PRO A 50 -7.35 -8.98 2.66
C PRO A 50 -7.46 -7.50 3.03
N VAL A 51 -8.13 -7.17 4.14
CA VAL A 51 -8.23 -5.78 4.63
C VAL A 51 -6.86 -5.25 5.04
N GLN A 52 -6.07 -6.04 5.75
CA GLN A 52 -4.70 -5.65 6.13
C GLN A 52 -3.76 -5.55 4.92
N VAL A 53 -3.90 -6.46 3.94
CA VAL A 53 -3.20 -6.34 2.65
C VAL A 53 -3.58 -5.03 1.96
N ALA A 54 -4.86 -4.70 1.87
CA ALA A 54 -5.33 -3.47 1.23
C ALA A 54 -4.81 -2.21 1.94
N VAL A 55 -4.78 -2.19 3.27
CA VAL A 55 -4.21 -1.08 4.06
C VAL A 55 -2.71 -0.95 3.82
N GLY A 56 -1.96 -2.06 3.84
CA GLY A 56 -0.53 -2.08 3.54
C GLY A 56 -0.23 -1.60 2.12
N LEU A 57 -1.01 -2.06 1.14
CA LEU A 57 -0.89 -1.65 -0.27
C LEU A 57 -1.20 -0.17 -0.45
N HIS A 58 -2.26 0.32 0.18
CA HIS A 58 -2.64 1.73 0.12
C HIS A 58 -1.55 2.63 0.72
N ALA A 59 -0.97 2.22 1.84
CA ALA A 59 0.14 2.94 2.45
C ALA A 59 1.40 2.95 1.58
N LEU A 60 1.74 1.81 0.97
CA LEU A 60 2.84 1.71 0.00
C LEU A 60 2.59 2.60 -1.21
N PHE A 61 1.36 2.61 -1.74
CA PHE A 61 0.95 3.48 -2.82
C PHE A 61 1.15 4.96 -2.44
N LEU A 62 0.69 5.38 -1.26
CA LEU A 62 0.88 6.76 -0.80
C LEU A 62 2.34 7.13 -0.54
N ASN A 63 3.18 6.18 -0.12
CA ASN A 63 4.60 6.46 0.12
C ASN A 63 5.43 6.50 -1.17
N GLU A 64 5.15 5.63 -2.14
CA GLU A 64 5.98 5.52 -3.36
C GLU A 64 5.43 6.36 -4.51
N ILE A 65 4.12 6.40 -4.70
CA ILE A 65 3.52 7.05 -5.88
C ILE A 65 3.34 8.55 -5.65
N ARG A 66 3.02 8.98 -4.43
CA ARG A 66 2.90 10.41 -4.12
C ARG A 66 4.18 11.22 -4.39
N PRO A 67 5.39 10.80 -3.98
CA PRO A 67 6.61 11.56 -4.29
C PRO A 67 6.95 11.51 -5.79
N LEU A 68 6.66 10.42 -6.50
CA LEU A 68 6.83 10.35 -7.95
C LEU A 68 5.93 11.33 -8.69
N TRP A 69 4.68 11.51 -8.24
CA TRP A 69 3.78 12.52 -8.79
C TRP A 69 4.24 13.95 -8.50
N GLN A 70 4.80 14.20 -7.32
CA GLN A 70 5.38 15.51 -6.99
C GLN A 70 6.61 15.81 -7.85
N LEU A 71 7.46 14.81 -8.09
CA LEU A 71 8.59 14.93 -9.02
C LEU A 71 8.12 15.17 -10.45
N ALA A 72 7.13 14.42 -10.95
CA ALA A 72 6.58 14.61 -12.28
C ALA A 72 6.00 16.01 -12.49
N GLY A 73 5.25 16.54 -11.50
CA GLY A 73 4.74 17.91 -11.55
C GLY A 73 5.84 18.97 -11.55
N ALA A 74 6.94 18.74 -10.81
CA ALA A 74 8.09 19.63 -10.83
C ALA A 74 8.83 19.62 -12.18
N TRP A 75 8.89 18.50 -12.88
CA TRP A 75 9.46 18.44 -14.24
C TRP A 75 8.56 19.13 -15.26
N GLN A 76 7.24 19.03 -15.12
CA GLN A 76 6.30 19.69 -16.02
C GLN A 76 6.42 21.22 -15.93
N THR A 77 6.51 21.78 -14.72
CA THR A 77 6.68 23.23 -14.55
C THR A 77 8.03 23.74 -15.06
N VAL A 78 9.09 22.93 -15.02
CA VAL A 78 10.39 23.28 -15.60
C VAL A 78 10.32 23.29 -17.13
N MET A 79 9.73 22.27 -17.76
CA MET A 79 9.60 22.21 -19.23
C MET A 79 8.71 23.33 -19.78
N GLU A 80 7.66 23.71 -19.06
CA GLU A 80 6.78 24.83 -19.45
C GLU A 80 7.49 26.20 -19.35
N ARG A 81 8.59 26.31 -18.57
CA ARG A 81 9.31 27.57 -18.32
C ARG A 81 10.48 27.82 -19.28
N GLU A 82 11.10 26.77 -19.81
CA GLU A 82 12.19 26.84 -20.80
C GLU A 82 11.84 27.67 -22.06
N PRO A 83 10.67 27.53 -22.72
CA PRO A 83 10.36 28.29 -23.93
C PRO A 83 10.19 29.80 -23.68
N GLU A 84 9.80 30.23 -22.46
CA GLU A 84 9.73 31.65 -22.10
C GLU A 84 11.12 32.27 -21.90
N LEU A 85 12.06 31.52 -21.30
CA LEU A 85 13.41 32.02 -21.04
C LEU A 85 14.20 32.24 -22.33
N ASP A 86 14.05 31.36 -23.32
CA ASP A 86 14.66 31.51 -24.64
C ASP A 86 14.09 32.72 -25.40
N LEU A 87 12.77 32.96 -25.32
CA LEU A 87 12.14 34.13 -25.93
C LEU A 87 12.63 35.44 -25.30
N VAL A 88 12.76 35.49 -23.98
CA VAL A 88 13.30 36.68 -23.29
C VAL A 88 14.77 36.90 -23.66
N ALA A 89 15.59 35.84 -23.68
CA ALA A 89 17.01 35.92 -24.02
C ALA A 89 17.29 36.35 -25.47
N VAL A 90 16.37 36.06 -26.41
CA VAL A 90 16.47 36.50 -27.81
C VAL A 90 16.03 37.96 -28.01
N THR A 91 15.21 38.51 -27.11
CA THR A 91 14.66 39.88 -27.22
C THR A 91 15.43 40.95 -26.43
N SER A 92 16.45 40.57 -25.65
CA SER A 92 17.34 41.47 -24.88
C SER A 92 18.67 41.71 -25.57
#